data_AF-A0A9P8T5J6-F1
#
_entry.id   AF-A0A9P8T5J6-F1
#
_cell.length_a   1.000
_cell.length_b   1.000
_cell.length_c   1.000
_cell.angle_alpha   90.00
_cell.angle_beta   90.00
_cell.angle_gamma   90.00
#
_symmetry.space_group_name_H-M   'P 1'
#
loop_
_entity.id
_entity.type
_entity.pdbx_description
1 polymer ?
#
loop_
_entity_poly.entity_id
_entity_poly.type
_entity_poly.pdbx_seq_one_letter_code
_entity_poly.pdbx_strand_id
1 'polypeptide(L)'
;MKPYKVLFMIIGIATIVNGLLIMLIMPDTPAQAKFLSHREKLNVVERIRGNNQGFGNKHFKKYQLIECVTDVRTWIYFAIGILVAIPN
;
A
#
# COMPACT_ATOMS: atom_id res chain seq x y z
N MET A 1 8.58 -10.02 -35.07
CA MET A 1 8.27 -9.17 -33.91
C MET A 1 9.57 -8.78 -33.22
N LYS A 2 9.78 -7.51 -32.85
CA LYS A 2 11.01 -7.12 -32.15
C LYS A 2 10.98 -7.72 -30.72
N PRO A 3 12.09 -8.30 -30.22
CA PRO A 3 12.11 -9.09 -28.98
C PRO A 3 11.59 -8.32 -27.76
N TYR A 4 11.79 -7.00 -27.70
CA TYR A 4 11.26 -6.17 -26.62
C TYR A 4 9.72 -6.21 -26.53
N LYS A 5 9.00 -6.31 -27.67
CA LYS A 5 7.54 -6.34 -27.67
C LYS A 5 7.00 -7.60 -27.00
N VAL A 6 7.70 -8.72 -27.18
CA VAL A 6 7.33 -9.99 -26.56
C VAL A 6 7.55 -9.92 -25.05
N LEU A 7 8.66 -9.32 -24.60
CA LEU A 7 8.93 -9.11 -23.18
C LEU A 7 7.84 -8.26 -22.50
N PHE A 8 7.48 -7.12 -23.09
CA PHE A 8 6.41 -6.27 -22.56
C PHE A 8 5.06 -6.96 -22.51
N MET A 9 4.74 -7.79 -23.52
CA MET A 9 3.49 -8.53 -23.57
C MET A 9 3.41 -9.59 -22.47
N ILE A 10 4.49 -10.35 -22.24
CA ILE A 10 4.55 -11.37 -21.18
C ILE A 10 4.43 -10.71 -19.79
N ILE A 11 5.20 -9.64 -19.56
CA ILE A 11 5.16 -8.91 -18.28
C ILE A 11 3.77 -8.33 -18.05
N GLY A 12 3.17 -7.70 -19.06
CA GLY A 12 1.83 -7.13 -18.96
C GLY A 12 0.77 -8.17 -18.60
N ILE A 13 0.78 -9.34 -19.24
CA ILE A 13 -0.13 -10.44 -18.91
C ILE A 13 0.11 -10.93 -17.49
N ALA A 14 1.37 -11.11 -17.08
CA ALA A 14 1.69 -11.52 -15.71
C ALA A 14 1.20 -10.51 -14.66
N THR A 15 1.32 -9.21 -14.93
CA THR A 15 0.79 -8.15 -14.06
C THR A 15 -0.73 -8.20 -13.94
N ILE A 16 -1.44 -8.42 -15.05
CA ILE A 16 -2.91 -8.54 -15.05
C ILE A 16 -3.35 -9.75 -14.22
N VAL A 17 -2.73 -10.92 -14.43
CA VAL A 17 -3.04 -12.14 -13.67
C VAL A 17 -2.78 -11.93 -12.18
N ASN A 18 -1.66 -11.30 -11.82
CA ASN A 18 -1.35 -10.98 -10.43
C ASN A 18 -2.36 -10.01 -9.82
N GLY A 19 -2.79 -8.99 -10.57
CA GLY A 19 -3.83 -8.05 -10.13
C GLY A 19 -5.16 -8.74 -9.84
N LEU A 20 -5.59 -9.66 -10.72
CA LEU A 20 -6.79 -10.46 -10.50
C LEU A 20 -6.66 -11.38 -9.28
N LEU A 21 -5.50 -12.00 -9.07
CA LEU A 21 -5.24 -12.84 -7.90
C LEU A 21 -5.36 -12.06 -6.60
N ILE A 22 -4.74 -10.88 -6.54
CA ILE A 22 -4.82 -9.97 -5.38
C ILE A 22 -6.28 -9.55 -5.16
N MET A 23 -7.01 -9.18 -6.21
CA MET A 23 -8.41 -8.77 -6.08
C MET A 23 -9.31 -9.88 -5.50
N LEU A 24 -9.01 -11.15 -5.78
CA LEU A 24 -9.78 -12.29 -5.27
C LEU A 24 -9.38 -12.71 -3.85
N ILE A 25 -8.09 -12.59 -3.50
CA ILE A 25 -7.55 -13.10 -2.23
C ILE A 25 -7.49 -12.03 -1.15
N MET A 26 -7.16 -10.78 -1.51
CA MET A 26 -6.84 -9.73 -0.55
C MET A 26 -8.12 -9.05 -0.02
N PRO A 27 -8.38 -9.13 1.30
CA PRO A 27 -9.51 -8.48 1.93
C PRO A 27 -9.21 -7.00 2.25
N ASP A 28 -10.22 -6.13 2.21
CA ASP A 28 -10.06 -4.72 2.60
C ASP A 28 -9.84 -4.52 4.11
N THR A 29 -10.29 -5.50 4.92
CA THR A 29 -10.14 -5.47 6.38
C THR A 29 -9.77 -6.85 6.92
N PRO A 30 -9.03 -6.95 8.03
CA PRO A 30 -8.68 -8.24 8.63
C PRO A 30 -9.92 -9.02 9.10
N ALA A 31 -11.03 -8.34 9.40
CA ALA A 31 -12.31 -8.99 9.70
C ALA A 31 -12.86 -9.78 8.50
N GLN A 32 -12.73 -9.22 7.30
CA GLN A 32 -13.19 -9.82 6.04
C GLN A 32 -12.22 -10.84 5.45
N ALA A 33 -11.03 -11.00 6.04
CA ALA A 33 -10.05 -11.97 5.59
C ALA A 33 -10.59 -13.39 5.59
N LYS A 34 -10.78 -13.97 4.42
CA LYS A 34 -11.30 -15.35 4.28
C LYS A 34 -10.22 -16.41 4.54
N PHE A 35 -8.95 -16.02 4.50
CA PHE A 35 -7.81 -16.92 4.70
C PHE A 35 -7.40 -17.10 6.18
N LEU A 36 -7.95 -16.29 7.10
CA LEU A 36 -7.62 -16.35 8.53
C LEU A 36 -8.74 -17.04 9.33
N SER A 37 -8.36 -17.91 10.26
CA SER A 37 -9.27 -18.44 11.28
C SER A 37 -9.68 -17.35 12.28
N HIS A 38 -10.74 -17.58 13.05
CA HIS A 38 -11.24 -16.59 14.02
C HIS A 38 -10.16 -16.16 15.04
N ARG A 39 -9.36 -17.12 15.53
CA ARG A 39 -8.26 -16.83 16.47
C ARG A 39 -7.15 -15.99 15.83
N GLU A 40 -6.77 -16.29 14.58
CA GLU A 40 -5.73 -15.53 13.89
C GLU A 40 -6.21 -14.10 13.58
N LYS A 41 -7.49 -13.92 13.25
CA LYS A 41 -8.08 -12.58 13.09
C LYS A 41 -7.95 -11.75 14.37
N LEU A 42 -8.22 -12.34 15.54
CA LEU A 42 -8.08 -11.64 16.83
C LEU A 42 -6.63 -11.21 17.09
N ASN A 43 -5.66 -12.10 16.88
CA ASN A 43 -4.25 -11.78 17.04
C ASN A 43 -3.80 -10.63 16.11
N VAL A 44 -4.29 -10.62 14.86
CA VAL A 44 -4.00 -9.55 13.90
C VAL A 44 -4.61 -8.22 14.36
N VAL A 45 -5.84 -8.24 14.86
CA VAL A 45 -6.51 -7.04 15.40
C VAL A 45 -5.75 -6.50 16.62
N GLU A 46 -5.32 -7.36 17.54
CA GLU A 46 -4.53 -6.96 18.70
C GLU A 46 -3.20 -6.33 18.30
N ARG A 47 -2.49 -6.91 17.33
CA ARG A 47 -1.24 -6.34 16.80
C ARG A 47 -1.45 -4.95 16.19
N ILE A 48 -2.53 -4.78 15.43
CA ILE A 48 -2.89 -3.49 14.81
C ILE A 48 -3.18 -2.44 15.88
N ARG A 49 -3.93 -2.82 16.93
CA ARG A 49 -4.20 -1.96 18.09
C ARG A 49 -2.91 -1.58 18.82
N GLY A 50 -1.99 -2.52 19.00
CA GLY A 50 -0.68 -2.26 19.62
C GLY A 50 0.19 -1.27 18.83
N ASN A 51 0.01 -1.17 17.51
CA ASN A 51 0.72 -0.20 16.67
C ASN A 51 0.01 1.16 16.57
N ASN A 52 -1.01 1.41 17.42
CA ASN A 52 -1.89 2.59 17.36
C ASN A 52 -2.49 2.85 15.97
N GLN A 53 -2.58 1.81 15.14
CA GLN A 53 -3.06 1.93 13.78
C GLN A 53 -4.54 1.57 13.79
N GLY A 54 -5.39 2.49 13.34
CA GLY A 54 -6.82 2.21 13.19
C GLY A 54 -7.09 1.36 11.95
N PHE A 55 -8.32 0.83 11.85
CA PHE A 55 -8.87 0.44 10.55
C PHE A 55 -9.21 1.73 9.80
N GLY A 56 -8.65 1.92 8.60
CA GLY A 56 -8.66 3.20 7.89
C GLY A 56 -10.01 3.94 7.96
N ASN A 57 -9.97 5.19 8.40
CA ASN A 57 -11.16 6.04 8.47
C ASN A 57 -11.47 6.60 7.08
N LYS A 58 -12.67 6.32 6.54
CA LYS A 58 -13.09 6.84 5.22
C LYS A 58 -13.46 8.33 5.24
N HIS A 59 -13.52 8.97 6.41
CA HIS A 59 -13.75 10.40 6.53
C HIS A 59 -12.45 11.19 6.40
N PHE A 60 -12.42 12.09 5.42
CA PHE A 60 -11.32 13.01 5.22
C PHE A 60 -11.28 14.09 6.32
N LYS A 61 -10.15 14.18 7.02
CA LYS A 61 -9.94 15.16 8.10
C LYS A 61 -9.01 16.26 7.63
N LYS A 62 -9.56 17.44 7.33
CA LYS A 62 -8.79 18.59 6.80
C LYS A 62 -7.63 19.02 7.71
N TYR A 63 -7.78 18.89 9.03
CA TYR A 63 -6.69 19.24 9.96
C TYR A 63 -5.47 18.33 9.79
N GLN A 64 -5.67 17.04 9.52
CA GLN A 64 -4.57 16.09 9.28
C GLN A 64 -3.83 16.42 7.98
N LEU A 65 -4.55 16.91 6.96
CA LEU A 65 -3.91 17.39 5.73
C LEU A 65 -2.97 18.56 6.04
N ILE A 66 -3.45 19.56 6.79
CA ILE A 66 -2.64 20.72 7.16
C ILE A 66 -1.43 20.26 7.98
N GLU A 67 -1.62 19.40 8.98
CA GLU A 67 -0.55 18.83 9.79
C GLU A 67 0.52 18.14 8.93
N CYS A 68 0.12 17.28 7.98
CA CYS A 68 1.04 16.60 7.07
C CYS A 68 1.80 17.57 6.15
N VAL A 69 1.15 18.61 5.63
CA VAL A 69 1.79 19.61 4.75
C VAL A 69 2.73 20.54 5.52
N THR A 70 2.48 20.76 6.81
CA THR A 70 3.32 21.64 7.65
C THR A 70 4.44 20.87 8.37
N ASP A 71 4.50 19.54 8.24
CA ASP A 71 5.54 18.72 8.85
C ASP A 71 6.89 18.87 8.12
N VAL A 72 7.85 19.48 8.81
CA VAL A 72 9.22 19.69 8.31
C VAL A 72 9.92 18.39 7.94
N ARG A 73 9.67 17.29 8.66
CA ARG A 73 10.33 16.00 8.39
C ARG A 73 9.92 15.45 7.03
N THR A 74 8.64 15.58 6.69
CA THR A 74 8.12 15.19 5.38
C THR A 74 8.84 15.92 4.24
N TRP A 75 9.11 17.22 4.39
CA TRP A 75 9.86 18.00 3.38
C TRP A 75 11.34 17.63 3.28
N ILE A 76 11.97 17.24 4.39
CA ILE A 76 13.35 16.74 4.38
C ILE A 76 13.43 15.45 3.55
N TYR A 77 12.52 14.48 3.77
CA TYR A 77 12.49 13.25 2.99
C TYR A 77 12.18 13.50 1.51
N PHE A 78 11.27 14.45 1.23
CA PHE A 78 10.97 14.87 -0.14
C PHE A 78 12.22 15.42 -0.85
N ALA A 79 12.98 16.31 -0.20
CA ALA A 79 14.20 16.86 -0.76
C ALA A 79 15.25 15.77 -1.02
N ILE A 80 15.44 14.84 -0.08
CA ILE A 80 16.35 13.70 -0.27
C ILE A 80 15.92 12.88 -1.50
N GLY A 81 14.63 12.57 -1.63
CA GLY A 81 14.11 11.80 -2.77
C GLY A 81 14.40 12.47 -4.11
N ILE A 82 14.24 13.80 -4.20
CA ILE A 82 14.57 14.56 -5.41
C ILE A 82 16.08 14.54 -5.68
N LEU A 83 16.89 14.81 -4.66
CA LEU A 83 18.34 14.91 -4.82
C LEU A 83 18.97 13.57 -5.22
N VAL A 84 18.43 12.44 -4.75
CA VAL A 84 18.87 11.09 -5.14
C VAL A 84 18.39 10.73 -6.55
N ALA A 85 17.23 11.24 -6.98
CA ALA A 85 16.67 10.94 -8.30
C ALA A 85 17.36 11.67 -9.45
N ILE A 86 18.17 12.70 -9.19
CA ILE A 86 18.99 13.37 -10.19
C ILE A 86 20.25 12.51 -10.44
N PRO A 87 20.38 11.86 -11.60
CA PRO A 87 21.59 11.10 -11.92
C PRO A 87 22.77 12.06 -12.14
N ASN A 88 23.95 11.67 -11.66
CA ASN A 88 25.23 12.34 -11.95
C ASN A 88 25.62 12.17 -13.43
#